data_AF-A0A962DT28-F1
#
_entry.id   AF-A0A962DT28-F1
#
_cell.length_a   1.000
_cell.length_b   1.000
_cell.length_c   1.000
_cell.angle_alpha   90.00
_cell.angle_beta   90.00
_cell.angle_gamma   90.00
#
_symmetry.space_group_name_H-M   'P 1'
#
loop_
_entity.id
_entity.type
_entity.pdbx_description
1 polymer ?
#
loop_
_entity_poly.entity_id
_entity_poly.type
_entity_poly.pdbx_seq_one_letter_code
_entity_poly.pdbx_strand_id
1 'polypeptide(L)'
;LAVVLRNSWRRLLIIYATPDNYDAVAARIGAEMAAHGTEARLPTRSPLRGYLLQSAWVVLACVPLFMLVEEFDVSLMLPLLQLCFGLATVWLIGLFGYVLMALDLVIVAVLLVGALGVRESWLHRGEFYTSWTVYSDADWALLALSAAAMVVLAVIGWRGARGRAPGVLIAESQE
;
A
#
# COMPACT_ATOMS: atom_id res chain seq x y z
N LEU A 1 -21.41 -15.83 -32.76
CA LEU A 1 -21.33 -16.53 -31.46
C LEU A 1 -19.99 -16.15 -30.80
N ALA A 2 -19.86 -16.18 -29.47
CA ALA A 2 -18.63 -15.75 -28.81
C ALA A 2 -18.13 -16.81 -27.83
N VAL A 3 -16.84 -17.15 -27.93
CA VAL A 3 -16.14 -18.00 -26.95
C VAL A 3 -15.48 -17.07 -25.95
N VAL A 4 -15.86 -17.19 -24.68
CA VAL A 4 -15.35 -16.33 -23.60
C VAL A 4 -14.37 -17.12 -22.75
N LEU A 5 -13.09 -16.78 -22.84
CA LEU A 5 -12.05 -17.32 -21.96
C LEU A 5 -12.10 -16.58 -20.62
N ARG A 6 -12.29 -17.34 -19.54
CA ARG A 6 -12.39 -16.84 -18.17
C ARG A 6 -11.38 -17.56 -17.29
N ASN A 7 -10.74 -16.81 -16.39
CA ASN A 7 -10.17 -17.35 -15.16
C ASN A 7 -11.27 -17.39 -14.08
N SER A 8 -10.99 -17.99 -12.93
CA SER A 8 -11.84 -18.07 -11.73
C SER A 8 -12.39 -16.72 -11.24
N TRP A 9 -11.76 -15.60 -11.65
CA TRP A 9 -12.07 -14.26 -11.14
C TRP A 9 -12.24 -13.17 -12.22
N ARG A 10 -11.93 -13.41 -13.51
CA ARG A 10 -12.13 -12.43 -14.60
C ARG A 10 -12.27 -13.06 -15.99
N ARG A 11 -12.92 -12.33 -16.91
CA ARG A 11 -12.87 -12.57 -18.37
C ARG A 11 -11.50 -12.11 -18.92
N LEU A 12 -10.77 -13.01 -19.54
CA LEU A 12 -9.46 -12.73 -20.14
C LEU A 12 -9.60 -12.31 -21.60
N LEU A 13 -10.37 -13.07 -22.38
CA LEU A 13 -10.50 -12.84 -23.81
C LEU A 13 -11.90 -13.21 -24.29
N ILE A 14 -12.41 -12.43 -25.24
CA ILE A 14 -13.65 -12.75 -25.95
C ILE A 14 -13.28 -12.93 -27.42
N ILE A 15 -13.41 -14.16 -27.91
CA ILE A 15 -13.18 -14.48 -29.31
C ILE A 15 -14.54 -14.51 -30.00
N TYR A 16 -14.74 -13.59 -30.93
CA TYR A 16 -15.95 -13.54 -31.75
C TYR A 16 -15.78 -14.45 -32.97
N ALA A 17 -16.69 -15.41 -33.13
CA ALA A 17 -16.72 -16.33 -34.25
C ALA A 17 -18.04 -16.21 -35.02
N THR A 18 -17.96 -16.43 -36.33
CA THR A 18 -19.14 -16.62 -37.18
C THR A 18 -19.86 -17.93 -36.83
N PRO A 19 -21.17 -18.05 -37.09
CA PRO A 19 -21.93 -19.27 -36.77
C PRO A 19 -21.33 -20.54 -37.38
N ASP A 20 -20.83 -20.44 -38.62
CA ASP A 20 -20.31 -21.59 -39.37
C ASP A 20 -18.97 -22.14 -38.84
N ASN A 21 -18.18 -21.30 -38.16
CA ASN A 21 -16.85 -21.66 -37.67
C ASN A 21 -16.78 -21.82 -36.15
N TYR A 22 -17.91 -21.64 -35.45
CA TYR A 22 -17.93 -21.63 -34.00
C TYR A 22 -17.41 -22.94 -33.39
N ASP A 23 -17.89 -24.08 -33.89
CA ASP A 23 -17.52 -25.39 -33.34
C ASP A 23 -16.03 -25.71 -33.59
N ALA A 24 -15.50 -25.35 -34.76
CA ALA A 24 -14.09 -25.53 -35.08
C ALA A 24 -13.18 -24.65 -34.21
N VAL A 25 -13.58 -23.40 -33.94
CA VAL A 25 -12.85 -22.48 -33.07
C VAL A 25 -12.90 -22.95 -31.62
N ALA A 26 -14.05 -23.38 -31.13
CA ALA A 26 -14.22 -23.90 -29.77
C ALA A 26 -13.38 -25.17 -29.55
N ALA A 27 -13.39 -26.12 -30.49
CA ALA A 27 -12.60 -27.34 -30.41
C ALA A 27 -11.09 -27.05 -30.41
N ARG A 28 -10.63 -26.08 -31.22
CA ARG A 28 -9.21 -25.71 -31.29
C ARG A 28 -8.74 -25.02 -30.00
N ILE A 29 -9.55 -24.12 -29.44
CA ILE A 29 -9.25 -23.48 -28.15
C ILE A 29 -9.18 -24.55 -27.03
N GLY A 30 -10.13 -25.49 -27.00
CA GLY A 30 -10.13 -26.58 -26.03
C GLY A 30 -8.89 -27.47 -26.14
N ALA A 31 -8.47 -27.82 -27.37
CA ALA A 31 -7.26 -28.60 -27.61
C ALA A 31 -5.99 -27.87 -27.16
N GLU A 32 -5.87 -26.57 -27.44
CA GLU A 32 -4.74 -25.74 -27.00
C GLU A 32 -4.69 -25.58 -25.48
N MET A 33 -5.85 -25.39 -24.83
CA MET A 33 -5.94 -25.32 -23.37
C MET A 33 -5.54 -26.64 -22.69
N ALA A 34 -5.93 -27.78 -23.27
CA ALA A 34 -5.54 -29.10 -22.79
C ALA A 34 -4.04 -29.37 -23.02
N ALA A 35 -3.49 -29.00 -24.19
CA ALA A 35 -2.09 -29.18 -24.53
C ALA A 35 -1.14 -28.38 -23.61
N HIS A 36 -1.55 -27.18 -23.21
CA HIS A 36 -0.76 -26.31 -22.33
C HIS A 36 -1.01 -26.54 -20.85
N GLY A 37 -1.93 -27.45 -20.47
CA GLY A 37 -2.28 -27.73 -19.08
C GLY A 37 -2.81 -26.50 -18.34
N THR A 38 -3.41 -25.55 -19.07
CA THR A 38 -3.79 -24.23 -18.57
C THR A 38 -4.82 -24.35 -17.44
N GLU A 39 -5.67 -25.37 -17.49
CA GLU A 39 -6.67 -25.65 -16.45
C GLU A 39 -6.06 -25.94 -15.07
N ALA A 40 -4.93 -26.66 -15.02
CA ALA A 40 -4.24 -26.99 -13.77
C ALA A 40 -3.40 -25.82 -13.22
N ARG A 41 -3.05 -24.85 -14.07
CA ARG A 41 -2.27 -23.66 -13.70
C ARG A 41 -3.12 -22.48 -13.28
N LEU A 42 -4.43 -22.52 -13.54
CA LEU A 42 -5.34 -21.44 -13.17
C LEU A 42 -5.44 -21.34 -11.64
N PRO A 43 -5.00 -20.22 -11.04
CA PRO A 43 -5.18 -20.02 -9.61
C PRO A 43 -6.68 -20.00 -9.28
N THR A 44 -7.10 -20.97 -8.45
CA THR A 44 -8.50 -21.13 -8.01
C THR A 44 -8.90 -20.09 -6.96
N ARG A 45 -7.93 -19.37 -6.37
CA ARG A 45 -8.18 -18.35 -5.34
C ARG A 45 -8.03 -16.95 -5.91
N SER A 46 -9.05 -16.13 -5.65
CA SER A 46 -9.01 -14.70 -5.97
C SER A 46 -7.87 -13.99 -5.23
N PRO A 47 -6.98 -13.28 -5.94
CA PRO A 47 -5.90 -12.49 -5.33
C PRO A 47 -6.43 -11.26 -4.57
N LEU A 48 -7.69 -10.85 -4.81
CA LEU A 48 -8.31 -9.65 -4.24
C LEU A 48 -8.30 -9.61 -2.71
N ARG A 49 -8.44 -10.77 -2.05
CA ARG A 49 -8.43 -10.84 -0.58
C ARG A 49 -7.09 -10.39 0.01
N GLY A 50 -5.98 -10.72 -0.65
CA GLY A 50 -4.65 -10.31 -0.22
C GLY A 50 -4.44 -8.81 -0.32
N TYR A 51 -4.86 -8.20 -1.44
CA TYR A 51 -4.75 -6.76 -1.65
C TYR A 51 -5.71 -5.94 -0.78
N LEU A 52 -6.90 -6.46 -0.47
CA LEU A 52 -7.82 -5.87 0.49
C LEU A 52 -7.25 -5.86 1.92
N LEU A 53 -6.62 -6.95 2.34
CA LEU A 53 -5.92 -7.01 3.63
C LEU A 53 -4.75 -6.01 3.67
N GLN A 54 -3.97 -5.91 2.59
CA GLN A 54 -2.87 -4.93 2.53
C GLN A 54 -3.36 -3.49 2.59
N SER A 55 -4.44 -3.16 1.88
CA SER A 55 -5.03 -1.81 1.94
C SER A 55 -5.60 -1.50 3.33
N ALA A 56 -6.24 -2.48 3.99
CA ALA A 56 -6.65 -2.33 5.39
C ALA A 56 -5.46 -2.08 6.33
N TRP A 57 -4.33 -2.78 6.13
CA TRP A 57 -3.11 -2.56 6.90
C TRP A 57 -2.52 -1.16 6.69
N VAL A 58 -2.51 -0.65 5.45
CA VAL A 58 -2.06 0.72 5.15
C VAL A 58 -2.93 1.74 5.88
N VAL A 59 -4.26 1.59 5.81
CA VAL A 59 -5.20 2.49 6.50
C VAL A 59 -4.95 2.45 8.01
N LEU A 60 -4.84 1.26 8.59
CA LEU A 60 -4.63 1.08 10.03
C LEU A 60 -3.28 1.65 10.49
N ALA A 61 -2.22 1.53 9.68
CA ALA A 61 -0.92 2.13 9.97
C ALA A 61 -0.95 3.67 9.84
N CYS A 62 -1.82 4.25 9.03
CA CYS A 62 -1.95 5.70 8.97
C CYS A 62 -2.67 6.30 10.18
N VAL A 63 -3.48 5.54 10.94
CA VAL A 63 -4.22 6.03 12.11
C VAL A 63 -3.31 6.73 13.15
N PRO A 64 -2.23 6.11 13.66
CA PRO A 64 -1.35 6.78 14.62
C PRO A 64 -0.63 7.99 14.02
N LEU A 65 -0.38 8.01 12.69
CA LEU A 65 0.19 9.18 12.02
C LEU A 65 -0.74 10.38 12.00
N PHE A 66 -2.06 10.18 11.98
CA PHE A 66 -3.01 11.27 12.13
C PHE A 66 -3.07 11.80 13.57
N MET A 67 -2.87 10.95 14.57
CA MET A 67 -2.80 11.38 15.97
C MET A 67 -1.56 12.26 16.24
N LEU A 68 -0.44 11.99 15.56
CA LEU A 68 0.76 12.83 15.61
C LEU A 68 0.53 14.28 15.15
N VAL A 69 -0.43 14.51 14.26
CA VAL A 69 -0.76 15.87 13.76
C VAL A 69 -1.28 16.75 14.90
N GLU A 70 -2.12 16.17 15.75
CA GLU A 70 -2.77 16.91 16.84
C GLU A 70 -1.81 17.14 18.00
N GLU A 71 -1.01 16.14 18.37
CA GLU A 71 -0.13 16.20 19.54
C GLU A 71 1.22 16.90 19.27
N PHE A 72 1.81 16.69 18.08
CA PHE A 72 3.16 17.17 17.76
C PHE A 72 3.18 18.27 16.68
N ASP A 73 2.02 18.83 16.33
CA ASP A 73 1.85 19.89 15.31
C ASP A 73 2.47 19.50 13.94
N VAL A 74 2.45 18.21 13.63
CA VAL A 74 2.91 17.68 12.35
C VAL A 74 1.92 18.09 11.27
N SER A 75 2.40 18.50 10.09
CA SER A 75 1.50 18.87 8.99
C SER A 75 0.57 17.73 8.60
N LEU A 76 -0.75 17.96 8.64
CA LEU A 76 -1.80 17.02 8.20
C LEU A 76 -1.59 16.51 6.77
N MET A 77 -0.90 17.28 5.93
CA MET A 77 -0.63 16.89 4.54
C MET A 77 0.25 15.64 4.47
N LEU A 78 1.17 15.42 5.40
CA LEU A 78 2.07 14.27 5.41
C LEU A 78 1.33 12.93 5.53
N PRO A 79 0.52 12.67 6.59
CA PRO A 79 -0.22 11.41 6.71
C PRO A 79 -1.25 11.22 5.58
N LEU A 80 -1.79 12.30 5.03
CA LEU A 80 -2.76 12.26 3.92
C LEU A 80 -2.09 11.82 2.61
N LEU A 81 -0.91 12.35 2.30
CA LEU A 81 -0.08 11.88 1.20
C LEU A 81 0.33 10.42 1.41
N GLN A 82 0.67 10.04 2.64
CA GLN A 82 1.10 8.69 2.97
C GLN A 82 -0.01 7.66 2.78
N LEU A 83 -1.25 7.99 3.16
CA LEU A 83 -2.42 7.18 2.88
C LEU A 83 -2.65 7.03 1.36
N CYS A 84 -2.58 8.14 0.62
CA CYS A 84 -2.81 8.18 -0.82
C CYS A 84 -1.77 7.35 -1.60
N PHE A 85 -0.48 7.62 -1.36
CA PHE A 85 0.62 6.87 -1.99
C PHE A 85 0.71 5.43 -1.48
N GLY A 86 0.28 5.18 -0.24
CA GLY A 86 0.14 3.85 0.35
C GLY A 86 -0.81 2.99 -0.46
N LEU A 87 -2.02 3.50 -0.69
CA LEU A 87 -3.01 2.85 -1.54
C LEU A 87 -2.51 2.73 -2.99
N ALA A 88 -1.92 3.79 -3.54
CA ALA A 88 -1.38 3.77 -4.90
C ALA A 88 -0.27 2.73 -5.09
N THR A 89 0.55 2.46 -4.07
CA THR A 89 1.59 1.43 -4.11
C THR A 89 0.99 0.03 -4.18
N VAL A 90 -0.13 -0.20 -3.47
CA VAL A 90 -0.83 -1.50 -3.46
C VAL A 90 -1.56 -1.76 -4.79
N TRP A 91 -2.21 -0.73 -5.35
CA TRP A 91 -3.09 -0.91 -6.51
C TRP A 91 -2.43 -0.63 -7.86
N LEU A 92 -1.54 0.36 -7.92
CA LEU A 92 -1.09 1.00 -9.16
C LEU A 92 0.33 0.52 -9.52
N ILE A 93 1.36 1.04 -8.86
CA ILE A 93 2.77 0.81 -9.19
C ILE A 93 3.60 0.77 -7.90
N GLY A 94 4.47 -0.24 -7.78
CA GLY A 94 5.38 -0.41 -6.64
C GLY A 94 6.43 0.69 -6.47
N LEU A 95 6.70 1.50 -7.51
CA LEU A 95 7.64 2.64 -7.47
C LEU A 95 7.26 3.69 -6.42
N PHE A 96 5.96 3.86 -6.15
CA PHE A 96 5.48 4.77 -5.09
C PHE A 96 5.92 4.34 -3.68
N GLY A 97 6.43 3.11 -3.52
CA GLY A 97 7.06 2.65 -2.28
C GLY A 97 8.24 3.51 -1.84
N TYR A 98 9.02 4.09 -2.77
CA TYR A 98 10.10 5.01 -2.40
C TYR A 98 9.56 6.35 -1.87
N VAL A 99 8.43 6.82 -2.40
CA VAL A 99 7.77 8.04 -1.93
C VAL A 99 7.26 7.85 -0.50
N LEU A 100 6.69 6.69 -0.18
CA LEU A 100 6.30 6.33 1.19
C LEU A 100 7.48 6.40 2.16
N MET A 101 8.62 5.79 1.80
CA MET A 101 9.82 5.83 2.65
C MET A 101 10.39 7.24 2.81
N ALA A 102 10.31 8.06 1.76
CA ALA A 102 10.72 9.46 1.83
C ALA A 102 9.82 10.28 2.77
N LEU A 103 8.50 10.05 2.72
CA LEU A 103 7.54 10.67 3.64
C LEU A 103 7.80 10.25 5.09
N ASP A 104 8.06 8.96 5.33
CA ASP A 104 8.45 8.46 6.66
C ASP A 104 9.70 9.18 7.19
N LEU A 105 10.73 9.33 6.36
CA LEU A 105 11.95 10.02 6.74
C LEU A 105 11.70 11.50 7.09
N VAL A 106 10.82 12.17 6.34
CA VAL A 106 10.44 13.57 6.61
C VAL A 106 9.71 13.68 7.94
N ILE A 107 8.75 12.79 8.24
CA ILE A 107 8.04 12.78 9.53
C ILE A 107 9.02 12.59 10.69
N VAL A 108 9.94 11.62 10.58
CA VAL A 108 10.96 11.40 11.61
C VAL A 108 11.84 12.64 11.79
N ALA A 109 12.27 13.28 10.70
CA ALA A 109 13.07 14.49 10.77
C ALA A 109 12.33 15.65 11.47
N VAL A 110 11.05 15.86 11.14
CA VAL A 110 10.21 16.87 11.79
C VAL A 110 10.09 16.59 13.29
N LEU A 111 9.84 15.33 13.67
CA LEU A 111 9.74 14.95 15.08
C LEU A 111 11.07 15.14 15.82
N LEU A 112 12.21 14.80 15.20
CA LEU A 112 13.53 15.02 15.80
C LEU A 112 13.84 16.51 15.97
N VAL A 113 13.54 17.35 14.98
CA VAL A 113 13.71 18.81 15.09
C VAL A 113 12.78 19.37 16.17
N GLY A 114 11.53 18.90 16.25
CA GLY A 114 10.59 19.28 17.29
C GLY A 114 11.05 18.87 18.70
N ALA A 115 11.60 17.67 18.85
CA ALA A 115 12.11 17.12 20.11
C ALA A 115 13.40 17.82 20.60
N LEU A 116 14.25 18.26 19.67
CA LEU A 116 15.45 19.05 19.95
C LEU A 116 15.15 20.56 20.04
N GLY A 117 13.93 20.96 19.69
CA GLY A 117 13.44 22.33 19.80
C GLY A 117 13.42 22.79 21.26
N VAL A 118 14.07 23.92 21.50
CA VAL A 118 14.07 24.58 22.81
C VAL A 118 12.81 25.46 22.89
N ARG A 119 11.96 25.21 23.90
CA ARG A 119 10.78 26.05 24.18
C ARG A 119 11.04 26.89 25.43
N GLU A 120 10.64 28.17 25.38
CA GLU A 120 10.62 29.02 26.57
C GLU A 120 9.46 28.59 27.48
N SER A 121 9.76 28.39 28.76
CA SER A 121 8.75 28.04 29.77
C SER A 121 7.77 29.20 29.96
N TRP A 122 6.47 28.92 29.79
CA TRP A 122 5.39 29.86 30.12
C TRP A 122 5.31 30.18 31.62
N LEU A 123 5.82 29.28 32.48
CA LEU A 123 5.73 29.39 33.94
C LEU A 123 6.90 30.17 34.55
N HIS A 124 8.10 30.06 33.97
CA HIS A 124 9.31 30.77 34.38
C HIS A 124 9.95 31.46 33.17
N ARG A 125 9.66 32.75 33.04
CA ARG A 125 10.16 33.59 31.93
C ARG A 125 11.69 33.65 31.98
N GLY A 126 12.36 33.05 30.99
CA GLY A 126 13.83 33.04 30.88
C GLY A 126 14.51 31.67 31.05
N GLU A 127 13.75 30.61 31.35
CA GLU A 127 14.29 29.24 31.34
C GLU A 127 13.96 28.52 30.04
N PHE A 128 15.02 28.03 29.39
CA PHE A 128 14.99 27.28 28.15
C PHE A 128 14.94 25.79 28.46
N TYR A 129 13.83 25.13 28.13
CA TYR A 129 13.70 23.69 28.28
C TYR A 129 13.68 23.01 26.91
N THR A 130 14.30 21.84 26.83
CA THR A 130 14.23 20.99 25.65
C THR A 130 12.92 20.22 25.68
N SER A 131 12.16 20.21 24.59
CA SER A 131 10.75 19.77 24.59
C SER A 131 10.56 18.32 25.05
N TRP A 132 11.53 17.43 24.82
CA TRP A 132 11.49 16.03 25.26
C TRP A 132 11.44 15.82 26.78
N THR A 133 11.85 16.80 27.60
CA THR A 133 11.83 16.66 29.07
C THR A 133 10.43 16.84 29.67
N VAL A 134 9.45 17.25 28.87
CA VAL A 134 8.07 17.52 29.28
C VAL A 134 7.10 16.44 28.78
N TYR A 135 7.58 15.46 28.00
CA TYR A 135 6.74 14.40 27.45
C TYR A 135 6.17 13.50 28.54
N SER A 136 4.86 13.30 28.47
CA SER A 136 4.12 12.37 29.29
C SER A 136 4.32 10.92 28.80
N ASP A 137 3.97 9.94 29.63
CA ASP A 137 4.00 8.52 29.25
C ASP A 137 3.11 8.23 28.02
N ALA A 138 2.04 9.01 27.83
CA ALA A 138 1.16 8.90 26.67
C ALA A 138 1.84 9.35 25.37
N ASP A 139 2.68 10.39 25.42
CA ASP A 139 3.42 10.91 24.27
C ASP A 139 4.46 9.89 23.80
N TRP A 140 5.15 9.25 24.74
CA TRP A 140 6.07 8.15 24.45
C TRP A 140 5.37 6.94 23.84
N ALA A 141 4.19 6.58 24.34
CA ALA A 141 3.38 5.50 23.78
C ALA A 141 2.93 5.82 22.34
N LEU A 142 2.49 7.06 22.09
CA LEU A 142 2.07 7.51 20.77
C LEU A 142 3.25 7.52 19.78
N LEU A 143 4.43 8.00 20.19
CA LEU A 143 5.65 7.96 19.38
C LEU A 143 6.05 6.51 19.05
N ALA A 144 6.01 5.60 20.02
CA ALA A 144 6.34 4.19 19.80
C ALA A 144 5.35 3.51 18.84
N LEU A 145 4.04 3.76 19.02
CA LEU A 145 3.01 3.24 18.13
C LEU A 145 3.16 3.78 16.70
N SER A 146 3.47 5.07 16.58
CA SER A 146 3.68 5.71 15.28
C SER A 146 4.93 5.18 14.59
N ALA A 147 6.03 5.02 15.32
CA ALA A 147 7.25 4.40 14.79
C ALA A 147 6.98 2.97 14.30
N ALA A 148 6.22 2.17 15.04
CA ALA A 148 5.84 0.83 14.60
C ALA A 148 5.01 0.87 13.30
N ALA A 149 4.08 1.82 13.18
CA ALA A 149 3.28 1.99 11.98
C ALA A 149 4.12 2.42 10.76
N MET A 150 5.08 3.33 10.95
CA MET A 150 6.04 3.74 9.91
C MET A 150 6.90 2.56 9.44
N VAL A 151 7.36 1.70 10.37
CA VAL A 151 8.08 0.47 9.98
C VAL A 151 7.21 -0.44 9.12
N VAL A 152 5.93 -0.61 9.45
CA VAL A 152 5.00 -1.40 8.64
C VAL A 152 4.84 -0.79 7.24
N LEU A 153 4.65 0.53 7.14
CA LEU A 153 4.52 1.24 5.88
C LEU A 153 5.80 1.16 5.03
N ALA A 154 6.98 1.32 5.65
CA ALA A 154 8.27 1.15 5.01
C ALA A 154 8.48 -0.27 4.49
N VAL A 155 8.07 -1.30 5.24
CA VAL A 155 8.14 -2.70 4.79
C VAL A 155 7.20 -2.94 3.60
N ILE A 156 5.97 -2.40 3.64
CA ILE A 156 5.03 -2.49 2.52
C ILE A 156 5.59 -1.78 1.29
N GLY A 157 6.08 -0.55 1.45
CA GLY A 157 6.70 0.25 0.39
C GLY A 157 7.92 -0.43 -0.21
N TRP A 158 8.82 -0.98 0.62
CA TRP A 158 10.00 -1.73 0.19
C TRP A 158 9.65 -3.00 -0.59
N ARG A 159 8.62 -3.74 -0.16
CA ARG A 159 8.13 -4.94 -0.86
C ARG A 159 7.51 -4.59 -2.21
N GLY A 160 6.78 -3.47 -2.29
CA GLY A 160 6.26 -2.92 -3.55
C GLY A 160 7.39 -2.49 -4.49
N ALA A 161 8.36 -1.72 -4.00
CA ALA A 161 9.48 -1.18 -4.79
C ALA A 161 10.39 -2.27 -5.37
N ARG A 162 10.57 -3.39 -4.66
CA ARG A 162 11.34 -4.56 -5.14
C ARG A 162 10.58 -5.48 -6.11
N GLY A 163 9.34 -5.12 -6.50
CA GLY A 163 8.52 -5.94 -7.41
C GLY A 163 8.08 -7.29 -6.82
N ARG A 164 8.22 -7.47 -5.50
CA ARG A 164 7.77 -8.70 -4.80
C ARG A 164 6.26 -8.72 -4.56
N ALA A 165 5.60 -7.59 -4.76
CA ALA A 165 4.16 -7.44 -4.85
C ALA A 165 3.87 -6.60 -6.10
N PRO A 166 3.73 -7.23 -7.29
CA PRO A 166 3.31 -6.47 -8.47
C PRO A 166 1.95 -5.84 -8.17
N GLY A 167 1.78 -4.55 -8.49
CA GLY A 167 0.49 -3.88 -8.31
C GLY A 167 -0.60 -4.65 -9.04
N VAL A 168 -1.80 -4.71 -8.48
CA VAL A 168 -2.94 -5.48 -9.03
C VAL A 168 -3.09 -5.25 -10.53
N LEU A 169 -2.97 -3.99 -10.97
CA LEU A 169 -3.12 -3.59 -12.37
C LEU A 169 -1.93 -3.96 -13.29
N ILE A 170 -0.72 -4.15 -12.75
CA ILE A 170 0.45 -4.59 -13.55
C ILE A 170 0.54 -6.12 -13.59
N ALA A 171 0.19 -6.79 -12.49
CA ALA A 171 -0.06 -8.23 -12.51
C ALA A 171 -1.15 -8.58 -13.56
N GLU A 172 -2.12 -7.68 -13.77
CA GLU A 172 -3.11 -7.76 -14.83
C GLU A 172 -2.59 -7.55 -16.27
N SER A 173 -1.40 -6.97 -16.49
CA SER A 173 -0.90 -6.61 -17.83
C SER A 173 0.29 -7.45 -18.33
N GLN A 174 0.81 -8.36 -17.50
CA GLN A 174 2.00 -9.17 -17.81
C GLN A 174 1.69 -10.68 -17.92
N GLU A 175 0.43 -11.09 -17.70
CA GLU A 175 -0.11 -12.42 -18.03
C GLU A 175 -1.01 -12.35 -19.27
#